data_AF-A0A358ADC4-F1
#
_entry.id   AF-A0A358ADC4-F1
#
_cell.length_a   1.000
_cell.length_b   1.000
_cell.length_c   1.000
_cell.angle_alpha   90.00
_cell.angle_beta   90.00
_cell.angle_gamma   90.00
#
_symmetry.space_group_name_H-M   'P 1'
#
loop_
_entity.id
_entity.type
_entity.pdbx_description
1 polymer ?
#
loop_
_entity_poly.entity_id
_entity_poly.type
_entity_poly.pdbx_seq_one_letter_code
_entity_poly.pdbx_strand_id
1 'polypeptide(L)'
;MKTVVNLKVDRDIKIKAQSLAKDFGLSLSAVLNVYLRQFVRDKALTFSTAPQMTPELENLLGKVEPDIKAKRNLSKPIINEADLDSFFTSL
;
A
#
# COMPACT_ATOMS: atom_id res chain seq x y z
N MET A 1 -27.25 -11.74 -8.41
CA MET A 1 -27.33 -11.51 -9.87
C MET A 1 -26.07 -10.78 -10.32
N LYS A 2 -25.41 -11.22 -11.40
CA LYS A 2 -24.27 -10.50 -11.99
C LYS A 2 -24.79 -9.57 -13.09
N THR A 3 -24.26 -8.36 -13.17
CA THR A 3 -24.64 -7.35 -14.16
C THR A 3 -23.42 -6.90 -14.96
N VAL A 4 -23.65 -6.43 -16.18
CA VAL A 4 -22.59 -5.94 -17.06
C VAL A 4 -22.48 -4.42 -16.91
N VAL A 5 -21.25 -3.93 -16.78
CA VAL A 5 -20.93 -2.49 -16.78
C VAL A 5 -20.16 -2.16 -18.04
N ASN A 6 -20.73 -1.30 -18.89
CA ASN A 6 -20.06 -0.76 -20.08
C ASN A 6 -19.49 0.62 -19.76
N LEU A 7 -18.17 0.76 -19.88
CA LEU A 7 -17.44 1.99 -19.59
C LEU A 7 -16.63 2.43 -20.80
N LYS A 8 -16.77 3.70 -21.20
CA LYS A 8 -15.88 4.33 -22.18
C LYS A 8 -14.64 4.85 -21.45
N VAL A 9 -13.47 4.47 -21.94
CA VAL A 9 -12.17 4.92 -21.43
C VAL A 9 -11.22 5.11 -22.61
N ASP A 10 -10.24 5.98 -22.44
CA ASP A 10 -9.16 6.13 -23.41
C ASP A 10 -8.41 4.82 -23.59
N ARG A 11 -8.05 4.54 -24.84
CA ARG A 11 -7.37 3.29 -25.21
C ARG A 11 -6.05 3.12 -24.44
N ASP A 12 -5.29 4.19 -24.33
CA ASP A 12 -3.97 4.15 -23.69
C ASP A 12 -4.07 3.91 -22.19
N ILE A 13 -5.06 4.52 -21.52
CA ILE A 13 -5.34 4.27 -20.10
C ILE A 13 -5.75 2.81 -19.90
N LYS A 14 -6.61 2.27 -20.76
CA LYS A 14 -7.03 0.86 -20.68
C LYS A 14 -5.84 -0.10 -20.80
N ILE A 15 -4.95 0.14 -21.76
CA ILE A 15 -3.76 -0.70 -21.98
C ILE A 15 -2.85 -0.64 -20.75
N LYS A 16 -2.54 0.56 -20.25
CA LYS A 16 -1.70 0.75 -19.07
C LYS A 16 -2.29 0.08 -17.83
N ALA A 17 -3.57 0.29 -17.56
CA ALA A 17 -4.25 -0.31 -16.42
C ALA A 17 -4.29 -1.85 -16.51
N GLN A 18 -4.44 -2.40 -17.73
CA GLN A 18 -4.43 -3.84 -17.94
C GLN A 18 -3.04 -4.45 -17.77
N SER A 19 -1.97 -3.76 -18.20
CA SER A 19 -0.59 -4.17 -17.93
C SER A 19 -0.32 -4.20 -16.44
N LEU A 20 -0.62 -3.10 -15.74
CA LEU A 20 -0.42 -3.00 -14.29
C LEU A 20 -1.18 -4.09 -13.52
N ALA A 21 -2.43 -4.38 -13.91
CA ALA A 21 -3.19 -5.47 -13.29
C ALA A 21 -2.50 -6.84 -13.49
N LYS A 22 -1.93 -7.10 -14.68
CA LYS A 22 -1.21 -8.33 -14.97
C LYS A 22 0.09 -8.45 -14.18
N ASP A 23 0.80 -7.33 -13.96
CA ASP A 23 2.02 -7.31 -13.14
C ASP A 23 1.71 -7.76 -11.70
N PHE A 24 0.49 -7.50 -11.22
CA PHE A 24 -0.02 -8.00 -9.94
C PHE A 24 -0.70 -9.38 -10.01
N GLY A 25 -0.68 -10.07 -11.16
CA GLY A 25 -1.34 -11.37 -11.35
C GLY A 25 -2.87 -11.31 -11.38
N LEU A 26 -3.45 -10.13 -11.61
CA LEU A 26 -4.90 -9.89 -11.59
C LEU A 26 -5.45 -9.54 -12.98
N SER A 27 -6.75 -9.78 -13.18
CA SER A 27 -7.47 -9.23 -14.33
C SER A 27 -7.94 -7.80 -14.05
N LEU A 28 -8.02 -6.98 -15.10
CA LEU A 28 -8.56 -5.62 -14.97
C LEU A 28 -9.99 -5.61 -14.39
N SER A 29 -10.82 -6.60 -14.75
CA SER A 29 -12.16 -6.75 -14.19
C SER A 29 -12.15 -7.09 -12.70
N ALA A 30 -11.18 -7.88 -12.22
CA ALA A 30 -11.04 -8.17 -10.79
C ALA A 30 -10.71 -6.89 -10.02
N VAL A 31 -9.77 -6.09 -10.53
CA VAL A 31 -9.39 -4.79 -9.96
C VAL A 31 -10.60 -3.85 -9.87
N LEU A 32 -11.33 -3.66 -10.98
CA LEU A 32 -12.51 -2.80 -11.01
C LEU A 32 -13.60 -3.26 -10.02
N ASN A 33 -13.84 -4.58 -9.91
CA ASN A 33 -14.80 -5.12 -8.95
C ASN A 33 -14.41 -4.86 -7.50
N VAL A 34 -13.12 -4.90 -7.17
CA VAL A 34 -12.62 -4.54 -5.83
C VAL A 34 -12.82 -3.05 -5.56
N TYR A 35 -12.46 -2.18 -6.51
CA TYR A 35 -12.68 -0.74 -6.39
C TYR A 35 -14.16 -0.39 -6.18
N LEU A 36 -15.08 -1.02 -6.92
CA LEU A 36 -16.52 -0.79 -6.73
C LEU A 36 -17.00 -1.21 -5.34
N ARG A 37 -16.53 -2.36 -4.83
CA ARG A 37 -16.84 -2.79 -3.46
C ARG A 37 -16.31 -1.81 -2.42
N GLN A 38 -15.08 -1.33 -2.63
CA GLN A 38 -14.45 -0.39 -1.73
C GLN A 38 -15.16 0.96 -1.74
N PHE A 39 -15.55 1.47 -2.90
CA PHE A 39 -16.33 2.70 -3.04
C PHE A 39 -17.67 2.62 -2.27
N VAL A 40 -18.38 1.49 -2.36
CA VAL A 40 -19.62 1.29 -1.59
C VAL A 40 -19.37 1.22 -0.08
N ARG A 41 -18.29 0.55 0.35
CA ARG A 41 -17.93 0.40 1.77
C ARG A 41 -17.54 1.74 2.39
N ASP A 42 -16.68 2.47 1.71
CA ASP A 42 -16.03 3.66 2.26
C ASP A 42 -16.94 4.89 2.10
N LYS A 43 -17.94 4.84 1.21
CA LYS A 43 -18.88 5.94 0.87
C LYS A 43 -18.17 7.26 0.53
N ALA A 44 -16.92 7.15 0.10
CA ALA A 44 -16.05 8.26 -0.22
C ALA A 44 -15.17 7.87 -1.41
N LEU A 45 -14.71 8.89 -2.13
CA LEU A 45 -13.75 8.72 -3.22
C LEU A 45 -12.42 9.33 -2.78
N THR A 46 -11.39 8.49 -2.65
CA THR A 46 -10.06 8.94 -2.25
C THR A 46 -9.26 9.34 -3.49
N PHE A 47 -8.89 10.61 -3.58
CA PHE A 47 -7.89 11.09 -4.52
C PHE A 47 -6.59 11.28 -3.75
N SER A 48 -5.53 10.60 -4.18
CA SER A 48 -4.22 10.72 -3.56
C SER A 48 -3.16 10.75 -4.66
N THR A 49 -2.22 11.69 -4.53
CA THR A 49 -1.01 11.77 -5.36
C THR A 49 0.17 11.03 -4.72
N ALA A 50 0.09 10.69 -3.42
CA ALA A 50 1.03 9.87 -2.67
C ALA A 50 0.39 9.38 -1.36
N PRO A 51 0.66 8.15 -0.89
CA PRO A 51 0.17 7.69 0.40
C PRO A 51 0.64 8.62 1.52
N GLN A 52 -0.31 9.15 2.29
CA GLN A 52 -0.06 9.98 3.47
C GLN A 52 -0.23 9.11 4.72
N MET A 53 0.60 9.33 5.72
CA MET A 53 0.40 8.72 7.03
C MET A 53 -0.89 9.24 7.66
N THR A 54 -1.55 8.43 8.49
CA THR A 54 -2.65 8.95 9.31
C THR A 54 -2.08 9.85 10.41
N PRO A 55 -2.83 10.84 10.92
CA PRO A 55 -2.37 11.66 12.05
C PRO A 55 -1.96 10.83 13.28
N GLU A 56 -2.63 9.68 13.49
CA GLU A 56 -2.28 8.72 14.54
C GLU A 56 -0.90 8.09 14.31
N LEU A 57 -0.62 7.67 13.07
CA LEU A 57 0.66 7.08 12.69
C LEU A 57 1.79 8.12 12.74
N GLU A 58 1.54 9.36 12.32
CA GLU A 58 2.49 10.46 12.44
C GLU A 58 2.82 10.76 13.91
N ASN A 59 1.81 10.82 14.79
CA ASN A 59 2.02 11.04 16.21
C ASN A 59 2.76 9.88 16.89
N LEU A 60 2.54 8.64 16.43
CA LEU A 60 3.24 7.47 16.95
C LEU A 60 4.72 7.49 16.53
N LEU A 61 5.00 7.70 15.24
CA LEU A 61 6.35 7.71 14.69
C LEU A 61 7.14 8.97 15.04
N GLY A 62 6.47 10.10 15.25
CA GLY A 62 7.13 11.34 15.68
C GLY A 62 7.91 11.20 16.99
N LYS A 63 7.56 10.21 17.83
CA LYS A 63 8.27 9.90 19.08
C LYS A 63 9.67 9.32 18.84
N VAL A 64 9.94 8.68 17.70
CA VAL A 64 11.24 8.07 17.40
C VAL A 64 12.20 9.03 16.66
N GLU A 65 11.70 10.17 16.17
CA GLU A 65 12.52 11.19 15.48
C GLU A 65 13.70 11.72 16.31
N PRO A 66 13.56 12.03 17.63
CA PRO A 66 14.68 12.44 18.45
C PRO A 66 15.74 11.35 18.61
N ASP A 67 15.31 10.09 18.75
CA ASP A 67 16.19 8.94 18.94
C ASP A 67 17.00 8.64 17.68
N ILE A 68 16.38 8.74 16.50
CA ILE A 68 17.06 8.65 15.19
C ILE A 68 18.11 9.76 15.06
N LYS A 69 17.76 11.02 15.37
CA LYS A 69 18.69 12.16 15.30
C LYS A 69 19.86 12.01 16.27
N ALA A 70 19.60 11.47 17.45
CA ALA A 70 20.61 11.25 18.48
C ALA A 70 21.40 9.95 18.32
N LYS A 71 21.04 9.10 17.34
CA LYS A 71 21.57 7.74 17.14
C LYS A 71 21.45 6.87 18.40
N ARG A 72 20.31 6.95 19.09
CA ARG A 72 20.01 6.18 20.30
C ARG A 72 18.87 5.21 20.02
N ASN A 73 18.80 4.12 20.77
CA ASN A 73 17.73 3.11 20.65
C ASN A 73 17.56 2.53 19.23
N LEU A 74 18.63 2.50 18.43
CA LEU A 74 18.66 1.89 17.11
C LEU A 74 19.22 0.48 17.23
N SER A 75 18.56 -0.50 16.59
CA SER A 75 19.14 -1.83 16.41
C SER A 75 20.31 -1.77 15.43
N LYS A 76 21.21 -2.76 15.52
CA LYS A 76 22.26 -2.93 14.52
C LYS A 76 21.63 -3.21 13.14
N PRO A 77 22.25 -2.79 12.04
CA PRO A 77 21.81 -3.18 10.71
C PRO A 77 21.74 -4.71 10.61
N ILE A 78 20.65 -5.22 10.05
CA ILE A 78 20.51 -6.64 9.74
C ILE A 78 21.13 -6.87 8.36
N ILE A 79 22.19 -7.67 8.28
CA ILE A 79 23.01 -7.78 7.06
C ILE A 79 22.74 -9.11 6.36
N ASN A 80 22.36 -10.15 7.11
CA ASN A 80 22.05 -11.48 6.57
C ASN A 80 20.88 -12.14 7.32
N GLU A 81 20.47 -13.31 6.82
CA GLU A 81 19.35 -14.09 7.36
C GLU A 81 19.62 -14.60 8.79
N ALA A 82 20.86 -15.00 9.10
CA ALA A 82 21.23 -15.44 10.45
C ALA A 82 21.15 -14.30 11.48
N ASP A 83 21.50 -13.07 11.08
CA ASP A 83 21.35 -11.87 11.90
C ASP A 83 19.87 -11.57 12.17
N LEU A 84 18.99 -11.81 11.18
CA LEU A 84 17.55 -11.60 11.28
C LEU A 84 16.92 -12.57 12.28
N ASP A 85 17.26 -13.86 12.17
CA ASP A 85 16.77 -14.91 13.08
C ASP A 85 17.25 -14.67 14.52
N SER A 86 18.52 -14.29 14.69
CA SER A 86 19.06 -13.93 16.00
C SER A 86 18.38 -12.68 16.57
N PHE A 87 18.02 -11.71 15.73
CA PHE A 87 17.35 -10.49 16.17
C PHE A 87 15.95 -10.80 16.71
N PHE A 88 15.13 -11.56 15.96
CA PHE A 88 13.77 -11.91 16.40
C PHE A 88 13.74 -12.83 17.62
N THR A 89 14.78 -13.65 17.81
CA THR A 89 14.91 -14.50 19.01
C THR A 89 15.30 -13.69 20.25
N SER A 90 15.86 -12.48 20.07
CA SER A 90 16.31 -11.60 21.16
C SER A 90 15.30 -10.54 21.61
N LEU A 91 14.16 -10.44 20.91
CA LEU A 91 13.03 -9.56 21.25
C LEU A 91 12.19 -10.15 22.38
#